data_AF-A0A956F0T6-F1
#
_entry.id   AF-A0A956F0T6-F1
#
_cell.length_a   1.000
_cell.length_b   1.000
_cell.length_c   1.000
_cell.angle_alpha   90.00
_cell.angle_beta   90.00
_cell.angle_gamma   90.00
#
_symmetry.space_group_name_H-M   'P 1'
#
loop_
_entity.id
_entity.type
_entity.pdbx_description
1 polymer ?
#
loop_
_entity_poly.entity_id
_entity_poly.type
_entity_poly.pdbx_seq_one_letter_code
_entity_poly.pdbx_strand_id
1 'polypeptide(L)'
;MSFQAYIDNIQAKTGLTPEQFRKAAEKRGLLGDVRATQFTDWLAADYDLGLGHARALWAYFKNQGWVGAAGAVTKAAKASKTAKATQTAKPAKTAKPAKTAKPKQAKAK
;
A
#
# COMPACT_ATOMS: atom_id res chain seq x y z
N MET A 1 5.64 5.42 3.10
CA MET A 1 5.59 4.47 1.97
C MET A 1 4.18 4.44 1.41
N SER A 2 4.03 4.34 0.10
CA SER A 2 2.73 4.30 -0.57
C SER A 2 1.99 2.99 -0.25
N PHE A 3 0.66 3.05 -0.19
CA PHE A 3 -0.21 1.88 0.04
C PHE A 3 0.10 0.71 -0.91
N GLN A 4 0.43 1.02 -2.16
CA GLN A 4 0.83 0.03 -3.17
C GLN A 4 2.03 -0.83 -2.74
N ALA A 5 3.03 -0.23 -2.06
CA ALA A 5 4.20 -0.96 -1.61
C ALA A 5 3.85 -1.99 -0.52
N TYR A 6 2.87 -1.69 0.34
CA TYR A 6 2.39 -2.66 1.33
C TYR A 6 1.71 -3.85 0.68
N ILE A 7 0.86 -3.63 -0.34
CA ILE A 7 0.19 -4.72 -1.07
C ILE A 7 1.21 -5.59 -1.79
N ASP A 8 2.20 -4.97 -2.44
CA ASP A 8 3.29 -5.69 -3.11
C ASP A 8 4.11 -6.55 -2.12
N ASN A 9 4.47 -6.00 -0.96
CA ASN A 9 5.17 -6.76 0.09
C ASN A 9 4.32 -7.90 0.65
N ILE A 10 3.00 -7.72 0.79
CA ILE A 10 2.09 -8.78 1.21
C ILE A 10 2.05 -9.89 0.15
N GLN A 11 1.93 -9.54 -1.13
CA GLN A 11 1.96 -10.50 -2.23
C GLN A 11 3.29 -11.23 -2.32
N ALA A 12 4.41 -10.53 -2.15
CA ALA A 12 5.75 -11.13 -2.15
C ALA A 12 5.94 -12.13 -0.99
N LYS A 13 5.36 -11.83 0.19
CA LYS A 13 5.43 -12.72 1.36
C LYS A 13 4.51 -13.93 1.29
N THR A 14 3.30 -13.72 0.81
CA THR A 14 2.22 -14.73 0.91
C THR A 14 1.90 -15.41 -0.40
N GLY A 15 2.35 -14.85 -1.52
CA GLY A 15 1.94 -15.27 -2.86
C GLY A 15 0.46 -15.02 -3.16
N LEU A 16 -0.28 -14.34 -2.27
CA LEU A 16 -1.74 -14.20 -2.36
C LEU A 16 -2.15 -12.76 -2.65
N THR A 17 -3.14 -12.62 -3.52
CA THR A 17 -3.74 -11.32 -3.83
C THR A 17 -4.78 -10.93 -2.77
N PRO A 18 -5.11 -9.63 -2.62
CA PRO A 18 -6.17 -9.17 -1.71
C PRO A 18 -7.51 -9.89 -1.92
N GLU A 19 -7.83 -10.25 -3.16
CA GLU A 19 -9.05 -11.01 -3.50
C GLU A 19 -9.00 -12.45 -3.01
N GLN A 20 -7.83 -13.09 -3.04
CA GLN A 20 -7.64 -14.43 -2.49
C GLN A 20 -7.78 -14.42 -0.96
N PHE A 21 -7.26 -13.38 -0.29
CA PHE A 21 -7.52 -13.17 1.14
C PHE A 21 -9.01 -13.00 1.43
N ARG A 22 -9.77 -12.34 0.55
CA ARG A 22 -11.23 -12.21 0.72
C ARG A 22 -11.92 -13.56 0.65
N LYS A 23 -11.54 -14.43 -0.30
CA LYS A 23 -12.08 -15.79 -0.36
C LYS A 23 -11.72 -16.62 0.87
N ALA A 24 -10.49 -16.48 1.38
CA ALA A 24 -10.04 -17.17 2.59
C ALA A 24 -10.79 -16.67 3.84
N ALA A 25 -10.99 -15.35 3.95
CA ALA A 25 -11.77 -14.74 5.01
C ALA A 25 -13.25 -15.16 4.94
N GLU A 26 -13.83 -15.26 3.74
CA GLU A 26 -15.22 -15.68 3.55
C GLU A 26 -15.46 -17.10 4.05
N LYS A 27 -14.55 -18.02 3.68
CA LYS A 27 -14.60 -19.41 4.16
C LYS A 27 -14.50 -19.52 5.68
N ARG A 28 -13.92 -18.53 6.35
CA ARG A 28 -13.77 -18.47 7.81
C ARG A 28 -14.85 -17.64 8.51
N GLY A 29 -15.76 -17.02 7.75
CA GLY A 29 -16.74 -16.09 8.32
C GLY A 29 -16.13 -14.77 8.80
N LEU A 30 -14.95 -14.39 8.30
CA LEU A 30 -14.25 -13.15 8.61
C LEU A 30 -14.63 -11.98 7.66
N LEU A 31 -15.87 -11.99 7.14
CA LEU A 31 -16.46 -10.87 6.40
C LEU A 31 -17.67 -10.28 7.14
N GLY A 32 -17.96 -9.00 6.88
CA GLY A 32 -19.07 -8.30 7.50
C GLY A 32 -18.76 -7.79 8.91
N ASP A 33 -19.41 -8.36 9.93
CA ASP A 33 -19.36 -7.92 11.33
C ASP A 33 -18.18 -8.52 12.12
N VAL A 34 -16.98 -8.34 11.58
CA VAL A 34 -15.76 -8.85 12.23
C VAL A 34 -14.95 -7.74 12.85
N ARG A 35 -14.33 -8.04 13.99
CA ARG A 35 -13.43 -7.08 14.66
C ARG A 35 -12.11 -7.00 13.90
N ALA A 36 -11.59 -5.78 13.76
CA ALA A 36 -10.29 -5.53 13.13
C ALA A 36 -9.18 -6.41 13.74
N THR A 37 -9.17 -6.51 15.07
CA THR A 37 -8.19 -7.32 15.81
C THR A 37 -8.24 -8.79 15.40
N GLN A 38 -9.44 -9.34 15.25
CA GLN A 38 -9.62 -10.75 14.89
C GLN A 38 -9.15 -11.04 13.46
N PHE A 39 -9.40 -10.11 12.54
CA PHE A 39 -8.90 -10.23 11.17
C PHE A 39 -7.37 -10.08 11.10
N THR A 40 -6.79 -9.14 11.84
CA THR A 40 -5.33 -8.95 11.85
C THR A 40 -4.60 -10.09 12.56
N ASP A 41 -5.18 -10.66 13.61
CA ASP A 41 -4.63 -11.81 14.34
C ASP A 41 -4.63 -13.06 13.46
N TRP A 42 -5.72 -13.29 12.72
CA TRP A 42 -5.78 -14.35 11.71
C TRP A 42 -4.68 -14.20 10.64
N LEU A 43 -4.47 -12.99 10.12
CA LEU A 43 -3.42 -12.75 9.13
C LEU A 43 -2.00 -12.97 9.70
N ALA A 44 -1.79 -12.62 10.97
CA ALA A 44 -0.53 -12.89 11.63
C ALA A 44 -0.32 -14.40 11.84
N ALA A 45 -1.35 -15.12 12.26
CA ALA A 45 -1.28 -16.54 12.56
C ALA A 45 -1.13 -17.44 11.30
N ASP A 46 -1.92 -17.19 10.25
CA ASP A 46 -1.91 -18.03 9.05
C ASP A 46 -0.85 -17.61 8.02
N TYR A 47 -0.42 -16.34 8.02
CA TYR A 47 0.40 -15.78 6.95
C TYR A 47 1.65 -15.01 7.43
N ASP A 48 1.93 -15.00 8.73
CA ASP A 48 3.05 -14.25 9.33
C ASP A 48 3.07 -12.75 8.91
N LEU A 49 1.88 -12.17 8.75
CA LEU A 49 1.74 -10.75 8.45
C LEU A 49 1.89 -9.94 9.73
N GLY A 50 2.97 -9.16 9.81
CA GLY A 50 3.13 -8.16 10.86
C GLY A 50 1.97 -7.15 10.89
N LEU A 51 1.69 -6.58 12.07
CA LEU A 51 0.55 -5.72 12.35
C LEU A 51 0.37 -4.55 11.36
N GLY A 52 1.47 -3.98 10.86
CA GLY A 52 1.42 -2.89 9.86
C GLY A 52 0.84 -3.33 8.50
N HIS A 53 1.23 -4.52 8.02
CA HIS A 53 0.72 -5.10 6.78
C HIS A 53 -0.74 -5.57 6.95
N ALA A 54 -1.03 -6.21 8.08
CA ALA A 54 -2.38 -6.66 8.39
C ALA A 54 -3.38 -5.49 8.49
N ARG A 55 -2.98 -4.36 9.10
CA ARG A 55 -3.81 -3.14 9.15
C ARG A 55 -4.01 -2.50 7.79
N ALA A 56 -3.02 -2.53 6.90
CA ALA A 56 -3.17 -2.05 5.54
C ALA A 56 -4.19 -2.89 4.77
N LEU A 57 -4.14 -4.22 4.90
CA LEU A 57 -5.10 -5.12 4.26
C LEU A 57 -6.51 -4.96 4.86
N TRP A 58 -6.62 -4.78 6.18
CA TRP A 58 -7.89 -4.46 6.83
C TRP A 58 -8.51 -3.15 6.30
N ALA A 59 -7.71 -2.09 6.18
CA ALA A 59 -8.17 -0.81 5.62
C ALA A 59 -8.62 -0.95 4.16
N TYR A 60 -7.95 -1.79 3.37
CA TYR A 60 -8.38 -2.13 2.02
C TYR A 60 -9.78 -2.76 2.02
N PHE A 61 -9.98 -3.79 2.85
CA PHE A 61 -11.25 -4.53 2.91
C PHE A 61 -12.41 -3.62 3.36
N LYS A 62 -12.14 -2.70 4.29
CA LYS A 62 -13.08 -1.67 4.68
C LYS A 62 -13.45 -0.73 3.52
N ASN A 63 -12.46 -0.26 2.77
CA ASN A 63 -12.70 0.61 1.61
C ASN A 63 -13.49 -0.11 0.50
N GLN A 64 -13.37 -1.43 0.38
CA GLN A 64 -14.18 -2.26 -0.52
C GLN A 64 -15.58 -2.57 0.04
N GLY A 65 -15.84 -2.29 1.32
CA GLY A 65 -17.11 -2.63 1.97
C GLY A 65 -17.28 -4.13 2.27
N TRP A 66 -16.19 -4.90 2.29
CA TRP A 66 -16.23 -6.34 2.59
C TRP A 66 -16.26 -6.64 4.09
N VAL A 67 -15.73 -5.72 4.90
CA VAL A 67 -15.66 -5.80 6.36
C VAL A 67 -16.01 -4.45 6.97
N GLY A 68 -16.58 -4.44 8.17
CA GLY A 68 -16.80 -3.22 8.94
C GLY A 68 -18.26 -2.90 9.28
N ALA A 69 -19.07 -3.91 9.63
CA ALA A 69 -20.43 -3.67 10.10
C ALA A 69 -20.57 -3.46 11.62
N ALA A 70 -19.50 -3.58 12.42
CA ALA A 70 -19.58 -3.32 13.86
C ALA A 70 -19.30 -1.83 14.15
N GLY A 71 -20.24 -0.94 13.78
CA GLY A 71 -20.37 0.39 14.39
C GLY A 71 -19.83 1.62 13.65
N ALA A 72 -19.89 1.72 12.32
CA ALA A 72 -19.60 2.98 11.63
C ALA A 72 -20.71 3.37 10.64
N VAL A 73 -21.71 4.10 11.14
CA VAL A 73 -22.46 5.07 10.36
C VAL A 73 -21.45 6.10 9.84
N THR A 74 -21.18 6.09 8.53
CA THR A 74 -21.05 7.29 7.68
C THR A 74 -20.69 6.89 6.26
N LYS A 75 -21.71 6.88 5.42
CA LYS A 75 -21.61 7.04 3.97
C LYS A 75 -21.10 8.47 3.70
N ALA A 76 -19.90 8.63 3.15
CA ALA A 76 -19.52 9.82 2.41
C ALA A 76 -18.27 9.59 1.54
N ALA A 77 -18.34 10.11 0.31
CA ALA A 77 -17.25 10.28 -0.67
C ALA A 77 -16.78 9.04 -1.46
N LYS A 78 -17.68 8.55 -2.33
CA LYS A 78 -17.27 8.12 -3.68
C LYS A 78 -17.08 9.38 -4.54
N ALA A 79 -15.84 9.87 -4.64
CA ALA A 79 -15.37 10.88 -5.61
C ALA A 79 -13.83 10.82 -5.55
N SER A 80 -13.03 10.60 -6.59
CA SER A 80 -13.27 10.71 -8.02
C SER A 80 -12.27 9.83 -8.76
N LYS A 81 -12.74 9.31 -9.89
CA LYS A 81 -11.93 8.72 -10.96
C LYS A 81 -10.89 9.73 -11.45
N THR A 82 -9.74 9.21 -11.89
CA THR A 82 -8.78 9.84 -12.83
C THR A 82 -7.73 10.79 -12.24
N ALA A 83 -6.52 10.26 -12.03
CA ALA A 83 -5.30 10.97 -12.40
C ALA A 83 -4.25 9.94 -12.82
N LYS A 84 -4.08 9.90 -14.14
CA LYS A 84 -3.06 9.22 -14.92
C LYS A 84 -1.67 9.38 -14.29
N ALA A 85 -0.89 8.31 -14.38
CA ALA A 85 0.54 8.31 -14.15
C ALA A 85 1.23 9.46 -14.88
N THR A 86 1.94 10.31 -14.13
CA THR A 86 3.25 10.82 -14.54
C THR A 86 4.12 10.79 -13.29
N GLN A 87 4.92 9.73 -13.21
CA GLN A 87 6.05 9.66 -12.30
C GLN A 87 7.09 10.65 -12.83
N THR A 88 7.20 11.81 -12.21
CA THR A 88 8.36 12.69 -12.39
C THR A 88 8.94 13.04 -11.04
N ALA A 89 10.12 12.46 -10.81
CA ALA A 89 11.24 12.99 -10.06
C ALA A 89 10.98 13.55 -8.65
N LYS A 90 11.32 12.70 -7.68
CA LYS A 90 11.94 13.05 -6.40
C LYS A 90 12.89 14.26 -6.50
N PRO A 91 12.82 15.21 -5.55
CA PRO A 91 14.03 15.85 -5.07
C PRO A 91 14.07 15.73 -3.55
N ALA A 92 15.01 14.94 -3.04
CA ALA A 92 15.38 14.97 -1.64
C ALA A 92 16.91 15.02 -1.54
N LYS A 93 17.34 16.00 -0.75
CA LYS A 93 18.65 16.16 -0.08
C LYS A 93 19.81 16.76 -0.89
N THR A 94 19.95 18.07 -0.68
CA THR A 94 21.17 18.74 -0.18
C THR A 94 22.46 17.91 -0.12
N ALA A 95 23.47 18.34 -0.89
CA ALA A 95 24.89 18.26 -0.53
C ALA A 95 25.68 19.37 -1.26
N LYS A 96 26.67 19.90 -0.55
CA LYS A 96 27.51 21.09 -0.78
C LYS A 96 28.50 20.98 -1.98
N PRO A 97 29.19 22.09 -2.34
CA PRO A 97 29.90 22.28 -3.61
C PRO A 97 31.34 21.76 -3.60
N ALA A 98 31.84 21.32 -4.75
CA ALA A 98 33.27 21.16 -4.98
C ALA A 98 33.63 21.24 -6.48
N LYS A 99 34.42 22.26 -6.80
CA LYS A 99 35.58 22.33 -7.72
C LYS A 99 35.55 21.63 -9.09
N THR A 100 36.28 22.32 -9.99
CA THR A 100 37.03 21.81 -11.16
C THR A 100 36.23 21.39 -12.38
N ALA A 101 36.30 22.16 -13.47
CA ALA A 101 37.37 22.03 -14.48
C ALA A 101 37.00 22.78 -15.76
N LYS A 102 37.92 23.61 -16.23
CA LYS A 102 37.97 24.22 -17.56
C LYS A 102 38.43 23.16 -18.57
N PRO A 103 37.84 23.09 -19.77
CA PRO A 103 38.64 22.93 -20.98
C PRO A 103 38.18 23.93 -22.04
N LYS A 104 38.99 24.94 -22.40
CA LYS A 104 39.80 24.93 -23.62
C LYS A 104 39.12 24.18 -24.78
N GLN A 105 38.32 24.91 -25.56
CA GLN A 105 38.10 24.54 -26.95
C GLN A 105 39.15 25.26 -27.79
N ALA A 106 40.13 24.48 -28.22
CA ALA A 106 41.00 24.79 -29.33
C ALA A 106 40.41 24.14 -30.59
N LYS A 107 40.41 24.89 -31.68
CA LYS A 107 40.49 24.51 -33.11
C LYS A 107 40.67 25.86 -33.83
N ALA A 108 41.83 26.30 -34.32
CA ALA A 108 42.71 25.69 -35.34
C ALA A 108 41.83 25.09 -36.45
N LYS A 109 41.76 25.68 -37.64
CA LYS A 109 42.85 26.08 -38.52
C LYS A 109 42.33 27.09 -39.54
#